data_AF-A0A246TYE0-F1
#
_entry.id   AF-A0A246TYE0-F1
#
_cell.length_a   1.000
_cell.length_b   1.000
_cell.length_c   1.000
_cell.angle_alpha   90.00
_cell.angle_beta   90.00
_cell.angle_gamma   90.00
#
_symmetry.space_group_name_H-M   'P 1'
#
loop_
_entity.id
_entity.type
_entity.pdbx_description
1 polymer ?
#
loop_
_entity_poly.entity_id
_entity_poly.type
_entity_poly.pdbx_seq_one_letter_code
_entity_poly.pdbx_strand_id
1 'polypeptide(L)'
;MENFSSSLEIASLKHGMWKMRLGLSVIGVVALFASALAQQPTDAQRNAIKSACRTDFISDCSGVTPGGKEALACLQQHEASLSSGCKQAISALGGSGSAAAPKSSSGASNAPATPDAGTPKAAAPAATAAPQLSPREEMVIAREACGPDFRSYCRAVPLGGGRGIACLRENMARLSPACQKVLAHGL
;
A
#
# COMPACT_ATOMS: atom_id res chain seq x y z
N MET A 1 14.06 20.57 26.43
CA MET A 1 14.17 19.17 26.87
C MET A 1 15.53 18.66 26.44
N GLU A 2 16.57 19.10 27.14
CA GLU A 2 17.94 18.59 26.99
C GLU A 2 18.14 17.40 27.94
N ASN A 3 19.15 16.57 27.65
CA ASN A 3 19.73 15.47 28.45
C ASN A 3 19.25 14.04 28.20
N PHE A 4 19.93 13.34 27.26
CA PHE A 4 20.26 11.90 27.37
C PHE A 4 21.62 11.58 26.69
N SER A 5 22.60 12.49 26.76
CA SER A 5 23.89 12.35 26.07
C SER A 5 25.10 12.53 26.99
N SER A 6 25.22 11.74 28.06
CA SER A 6 26.42 11.72 28.93
C SER A 6 26.68 10.40 29.68
N SER A 7 26.26 9.22 29.18
CA SER A 7 26.47 7.98 29.95
C SER A 7 26.97 6.75 29.21
N LEU A 8 27.43 6.86 27.96
CA LEU A 8 28.18 5.74 27.38
C LEU A 8 29.46 6.25 26.71
N GLU A 9 30.54 5.55 27.04
CA GLU A 9 31.85 5.53 26.37
C GLU A 9 32.90 6.53 26.86
N ILE A 10 33.50 6.26 28.03
CA ILE A 10 34.88 5.78 28.04
C ILE A 10 34.96 4.56 28.96
N ALA A 11 35.03 3.39 28.32
CA ALA A 11 35.77 2.21 28.70
C ALA A 11 35.97 1.91 30.20
N SER A 12 35.33 0.82 30.61
CA SER A 12 36.04 -0.34 31.16
C SER A 12 37.12 -0.01 32.18
N LEU A 13 36.76 -0.07 33.46
CA LEU A 13 37.56 -0.71 34.51
C LEU A 13 36.69 -0.76 35.78
N LYS A 14 36.12 -1.94 35.97
CA LYS A 14 35.86 -2.58 37.25
C LYS A 14 36.44 -1.81 38.47
N HIS A 15 35.55 -1.47 39.40
CA HIS A 15 35.79 -0.95 40.76
C HIS A 15 36.03 0.55 40.93
N GLY A 16 35.33 1.10 41.94
CA GLY A 16 35.72 2.33 42.61
C GLY A 16 34.66 3.41 42.46
N MET A 17 33.57 3.35 43.22
CA MET A 17 33.45 4.25 44.37
C MET A 17 33.79 5.71 44.03
N TRP A 18 32.73 6.51 44.01
CA TRP A 18 32.64 7.69 44.88
C TRP A 18 33.35 8.96 44.36
N LYS A 19 32.54 9.97 43.97
CA LYS A 19 32.85 11.41 44.02
C LYS A 19 33.89 11.85 42.95
N MET A 20 33.96 13.05 42.38
CA MET A 20 33.52 14.40 42.72
C MET A 20 33.77 15.23 41.44
N ARG A 21 32.78 16.01 40.96
CA ARG A 21 32.79 17.47 40.83
C ARG A 21 33.86 18.16 39.92
N LEU A 22 33.32 19.07 39.09
CA LEU A 22 33.83 20.37 38.60
C LEU A 22 34.66 20.42 37.29
N GLY A 23 34.19 21.21 36.31
CA GLY A 23 35.07 22.05 35.48
C GLY A 23 34.77 22.21 33.97
N LEU A 24 33.90 23.18 33.61
CA LEU A 24 34.03 24.22 32.56
C LEU A 24 34.96 24.02 31.31
N SER A 25 34.41 23.96 30.07
CA SER A 25 34.91 24.63 28.82
C SER A 25 34.24 24.07 27.52
N VAL A 26 33.48 24.85 26.73
CA VAL A 26 33.89 25.71 25.58
C VAL A 26 34.00 24.96 24.23
N ILE A 27 33.07 25.31 23.32
CA ILE A 27 33.19 25.41 21.85
C ILE A 27 33.31 24.12 21.00
N GLY A 28 32.25 23.87 20.22
CA GLY A 28 32.34 23.64 18.77
C GLY A 28 32.82 22.28 18.27
N VAL A 29 31.89 21.36 17.99
CA VAL A 29 32.10 20.29 17.00
C VAL A 29 30.82 20.07 16.18
N VAL A 30 30.88 20.61 14.96
CA VAL A 30 30.51 19.96 13.68
C VAL A 30 29.11 19.34 13.53
N ALA A 31 28.35 19.97 12.64
CA ALA A 31 27.17 19.43 11.98
C ALA A 31 27.43 18.09 11.28
N LEU A 32 26.87 16.97 11.76
CA LEU A 32 26.70 15.71 11.01
C LEU A 32 25.56 14.85 11.63
N PHE A 33 24.30 15.22 11.42
CA PHE A 33 23.19 14.25 11.48
C PHE A 33 22.42 14.32 10.18
N ALA A 34 23.00 13.71 9.13
CA ALA A 34 22.26 13.32 7.94
C ALA A 34 21.38 12.12 8.32
N SER A 35 20.13 12.40 8.67
CA SER A 35 19.11 11.38 8.90
C SER A 35 18.93 10.57 7.62
N ALA A 36 19.38 9.32 7.65
CA ALA A 36 19.04 8.32 6.63
C ALA A 36 17.50 8.26 6.51
N LEU A 37 17.00 8.57 5.31
CA LEU A 37 15.60 8.35 4.97
C LEU A 37 15.31 6.85 5.16
N ALA A 38 14.55 6.51 6.19
CA ALA A 38 13.93 5.20 6.31
C ALA A 38 13.21 4.91 4.98
N GLN A 39 13.73 3.96 4.20
CA GLN A 39 13.19 3.59 2.90
C GLN A 39 11.83 2.94 3.12
N GLN A 40 10.78 3.75 3.19
CA GLN A 40 9.43 3.23 3.15
C GLN A 40 9.22 2.49 1.82
N PRO A 41 8.53 1.33 1.83
CA PRO A 41 8.14 0.65 0.60
C PRO A 41 7.43 1.63 -0.33
N THR A 42 7.94 1.77 -1.55
CA THR A 42 7.34 2.62 -2.58
C THR A 42 5.94 2.13 -2.92
N ASP A 43 5.07 3.01 -3.41
CA ASP A 43 3.70 2.63 -3.81
C ASP A 43 3.67 1.51 -4.84
N ALA A 44 4.64 1.51 -5.77
CA ALA A 44 4.81 0.45 -6.75
C ALA A 44 5.06 -0.91 -6.08
N GLN A 45 5.93 -0.96 -5.06
CA GLN A 45 6.24 -2.19 -4.35
C GLN A 45 5.07 -2.66 -3.48
N ARG A 46 4.37 -1.74 -2.81
CA ARG A 46 3.14 -2.06 -2.08
C ARG A 46 2.06 -2.61 -3.01
N ASN A 47 1.92 -2.06 -4.22
CA ASN A 47 0.96 -2.55 -5.20
C ASN A 47 1.35 -3.93 -5.75
N ALA A 48 2.63 -4.17 -6.01
CA ALA A 48 3.12 -5.48 -6.45
C ALA A 48 2.83 -6.58 -5.39
N ILE A 49 3.00 -6.26 -4.11
CA ILE A 49 2.69 -7.18 -3.01
C ILE A 49 1.19 -7.39 -2.89
N LYS A 50 0.39 -6.32 -2.95
CA LYS A 50 -1.08 -6.44 -2.94
C LYS A 50 -1.58 -7.33 -4.07
N SER A 51 -1.01 -7.23 -5.27
CA SER A 51 -1.41 -8.09 -6.39
C SER A 51 -0.99 -9.54 -6.18
N ALA A 52 0.22 -9.78 -5.68
CA ALA A 52 0.73 -11.12 -5.43
C ALA A 52 0.00 -11.83 -4.28
N CYS A 53 -0.37 -11.07 -3.24
CA CYS A 53 -0.99 -11.58 -2.01
C CYS A 53 -2.51 -11.47 -2.00
N ARG A 54 -3.16 -11.07 -3.10
CA ARG A 54 -4.59 -10.71 -3.09
C ARG A 54 -5.47 -11.85 -2.64
N THR A 55 -5.24 -13.05 -3.16
CA THR A 55 -6.06 -14.23 -2.87
C THR A 55 -5.83 -14.72 -1.44
N ASP A 56 -4.56 -14.77 -1.02
CA ASP A 56 -4.19 -15.15 0.35
C ASP A 56 -4.76 -14.17 1.37
N PHE A 57 -4.70 -12.87 1.09
CA PHE A 57 -5.28 -11.85 1.96
C PHE A 57 -6.80 -12.01 2.14
N ILE A 58 -7.54 -12.41 1.10
CA ILE A 58 -8.99 -12.62 1.21
C ILE A 58 -9.31 -13.86 2.06
N SER A 59 -8.47 -14.90 1.97
CA SER A 59 -8.64 -16.15 2.71
C SER A 59 -8.28 -15.99 4.20
N ASP A 60 -7.11 -15.40 4.47
CA ASP A 60 -6.50 -15.42 5.80
C ASP A 60 -6.66 -14.08 6.55
N CYS A 61 -6.92 -12.97 5.85
CA CYS A 61 -6.85 -11.61 6.39
C CYS A 61 -8.05 -10.71 6.05
N SER A 62 -9.23 -11.27 5.72
CA SER A 62 -10.41 -10.50 5.28
C SER A 62 -11.00 -9.55 6.33
N GLY A 63 -10.65 -9.72 7.61
CA GLY A 63 -11.06 -8.84 8.71
C GLY A 63 -10.23 -7.56 8.86
N VAL A 64 -9.20 -7.35 8.02
CA VAL A 64 -8.22 -6.28 8.18
C VAL A 64 -8.30 -5.28 7.03
N THR A 65 -8.01 -4.00 7.28
CA THR A 65 -8.03 -2.97 6.24
C THR A 65 -6.92 -3.21 5.20
N PRO A 66 -7.25 -3.38 3.91
CA PRO A 66 -6.27 -3.71 2.88
C PRO A 66 -5.30 -2.55 2.64
N GLY A 67 -4.01 -2.88 2.52
CA GLY A 67 -2.98 -1.94 2.12
C GLY A 67 -2.42 -1.02 3.20
N GLY A 68 -2.89 -1.16 4.43
CA GLY A 68 -2.25 -0.60 5.62
C GLY A 68 -1.12 -1.49 6.15
N LYS A 69 -0.54 -1.06 7.27
CA LYS A 69 0.44 -1.84 8.04
C LYS A 69 -0.20 -3.08 8.67
N GLU A 70 -1.49 -2.99 8.97
CA GLU A 70 -2.31 -4.04 9.56
C GLU A 70 -2.46 -5.22 8.59
N ALA A 71 -2.63 -4.94 7.29
CA ALA A 71 -2.66 -5.97 6.26
C ALA A 71 -1.32 -6.72 6.14
N LEU A 72 -0.20 -6.00 6.23
CA LEU A 72 1.13 -6.63 6.21
C LEU A 72 1.38 -7.46 7.47
N ALA A 73 0.99 -6.98 8.65
CA ALA A 73 1.12 -7.72 9.89
C ALA A 73 0.33 -9.04 9.87
N CYS A 74 -0.91 -9.00 9.34
CA CYS A 74 -1.72 -10.22 9.18
C CYS A 74 -1.07 -11.21 8.21
N LEU A 75 -0.58 -10.74 7.05
CA LEU A 75 0.12 -11.60 6.10
C LEU A 75 1.38 -12.23 6.74
N GLN A 76 2.17 -11.46 7.50
CA GLN A 76 3.34 -11.97 8.22
C GLN A 76 2.95 -13.04 9.24
N GLN A 77 1.86 -12.84 9.99
CA GLN A 77 1.38 -13.82 10.96
C GLN A 77 0.86 -15.12 10.30
N HIS A 78 0.35 -15.03 9.07
CA HIS A 78 -0.17 -16.16 8.29
C HIS A 78 0.81 -16.68 7.23
N GLU A 79 2.11 -16.34 7.33
CA GLU A 79 3.13 -16.65 6.32
C GLU A 79 3.23 -18.12 5.92
N ALA A 80 2.88 -19.04 6.83
CA ALA A 80 2.85 -20.47 6.57
C ALA A 80 1.75 -20.84 5.55
N SER A 81 0.58 -20.21 5.63
CA SER A 81 -0.59 -20.46 4.77
C SER A 81 -0.55 -19.71 3.44
N LEU A 82 0.28 -18.68 3.31
CA LEU A 82 0.36 -17.89 2.08
C LEU A 82 0.86 -18.72 0.89
N SER A 83 0.43 -18.35 -0.31
CA SER A 83 1.00 -18.81 -1.56
C SER A 83 2.49 -18.49 -1.68
N SER A 84 3.23 -19.31 -2.43
CA SER A 84 4.66 -19.08 -2.70
C SER A 84 4.92 -17.71 -3.33
N GLY A 85 4.05 -17.26 -4.23
CA GLY A 85 4.12 -15.95 -4.86
C GLY A 85 3.99 -14.80 -3.86
N CYS A 86 3.06 -14.91 -2.90
CA CYS A 86 2.91 -13.91 -1.85
C CYS A 86 4.11 -13.90 -0.89
N LYS A 87 4.61 -15.08 -0.46
CA LYS A 87 5.83 -15.20 0.37
C LYS A 87 7.03 -14.52 -0.29
N GLN A 88 7.20 -14.72 -1.60
CA GLN A 88 8.32 -14.13 -2.33
C GLN A 88 8.21 -12.60 -2.41
N ALA A 89 6.99 -12.08 -2.55
CA ALA A 89 6.74 -10.64 -2.59
C ALA A 89 6.98 -9.95 -1.22
N ILE A 90 6.63 -10.59 -0.11
CA ILE A 90 6.88 -10.05 1.24
C ILE A 90 8.36 -10.14 1.63
N SER A 91 9.06 -11.20 1.24
CA SER A 91 10.50 -11.37 1.50
C SER A 91 11.36 -10.34 0.76
N ALA A 92 10.93 -9.92 -0.44
CA ALA A 92 11.60 -8.88 -1.21
C ALA A 92 11.55 -7.47 -0.56
N LEU A 93 10.74 -7.28 0.49
CA LEU A 93 10.77 -6.06 1.32
C LEU A 93 11.84 -6.09 2.42
N GLY A 94 12.19 -7.28 2.92
CA GLY A 94 13.11 -7.45 4.05
C GLY A 94 14.60 -7.32 3.68
N GLY A 95 14.91 -7.34 2.38
CA GLY A 95 16.24 -7.08 1.85
C GLY A 95 16.24 -5.78 1.05
N SER A 96 16.77 -4.70 1.62
CA SER A 96 16.81 -3.41 0.95
C SER A 96 17.71 -3.45 -0.30
N GLY A 97 17.09 -3.29 -1.47
CA GLY A 97 17.66 -2.58 -2.63
C GLY A 97 18.51 -3.35 -3.63
N SER A 98 17.90 -3.86 -4.70
CA SER A 98 18.16 -3.41 -6.07
C SER A 98 17.37 -4.21 -7.09
N ALA A 99 16.93 -3.52 -8.14
CA ALA A 99 16.34 -4.09 -9.32
C ALA A 99 17.26 -5.17 -9.93
N ALA A 100 16.93 -6.42 -9.68
CA ALA A 100 16.96 -7.42 -10.73
C ALA A 100 15.49 -7.73 -11.03
N ALA A 101 15.07 -7.45 -12.26
CA ALA A 101 13.83 -8.02 -12.77
C ALA A 101 13.80 -9.51 -12.42
N PRO A 102 12.68 -10.07 -11.92
CA PRO A 102 12.57 -11.50 -11.87
C PRO A 102 12.60 -11.97 -13.33
N LYS A 103 13.73 -12.55 -13.75
CA LYS A 103 13.67 -13.52 -14.83
C LYS A 103 12.72 -14.58 -14.32
N SER A 104 11.57 -14.70 -15.00
CA SER A 104 10.81 -15.93 -15.05
C SER A 104 11.78 -17.09 -15.10
N SER A 105 11.84 -17.83 -14.01
CA SER A 105 12.17 -19.24 -14.07
C SER A 105 10.86 -19.97 -13.84
N SER A 106 10.01 -19.87 -14.86
CA SER A 106 9.09 -20.96 -15.16
C SER A 106 9.92 -22.07 -15.79
N GLY A 107 9.85 -23.26 -15.22
CA GLY A 107 10.19 -24.49 -15.92
C GLY A 107 9.74 -25.70 -15.09
N ALA A 108 9.02 -26.68 -15.60
CA ALA A 108 8.26 -26.89 -16.86
C ALA A 108 7.36 -28.13 -16.59
N SER A 109 6.17 -28.33 -17.19
CA SER A 109 5.93 -28.88 -18.55
C SER A 109 4.41 -29.20 -18.66
N ASN A 110 3.63 -29.08 -19.75
CA ASN A 110 3.85 -28.95 -21.20
C ASN A 110 2.63 -28.24 -21.89
N ALA A 111 2.84 -27.77 -23.13
CA ALA A 111 2.03 -26.86 -23.99
C ALA A 111 0.85 -27.54 -24.77
N PRO A 112 0.08 -26.91 -25.72
CA PRO A 112 0.46 -25.86 -26.71
C PRO A 112 -0.49 -24.64 -26.87
N ALA A 113 -0.03 -23.74 -27.75
CA ALA A 113 -0.31 -22.31 -27.89
C ALA A 113 -1.55 -21.90 -28.71
N THR A 114 -1.96 -20.63 -28.54
CA THR A 114 -2.45 -19.74 -29.61
C THR A 114 -1.86 -18.33 -29.41
N PRO A 115 -1.50 -17.59 -30.48
CA PRO A 115 -0.89 -16.27 -30.39
C PRO A 115 -1.96 -15.18 -30.36
N ASP A 116 -1.74 -14.10 -29.60
CA ASP A 116 -2.00 -12.77 -30.17
C ASP A 116 -1.19 -11.68 -29.47
N ALA A 117 -0.84 -10.70 -30.30
CA ALA A 117 0.10 -9.64 -30.05
C ALA A 117 -0.54 -8.56 -29.17
N GLY A 118 0.25 -8.02 -28.25
CA GLY A 118 -0.18 -6.93 -27.41
C GLY A 118 0.97 -6.37 -26.59
N THR A 119 2.00 -5.89 -27.28
CA THR A 119 3.10 -5.11 -26.69
C THR A 119 2.56 -3.96 -25.84
N PRO A 120 2.79 -3.89 -24.52
CA PRO A 120 2.65 -2.62 -23.82
C PRO A 120 3.87 -1.77 -24.19
N LYS A 121 3.64 -0.84 -25.11
CA LYS A 121 4.57 0.23 -25.43
C LYS A 121 4.91 0.98 -24.13
N ALA A 122 6.21 1.09 -23.88
CA ALA A 122 6.78 1.83 -22.75
C ALA A 122 6.20 3.24 -22.65
N ALA A 123 5.87 3.62 -21.42
CA ALA A 123 5.39 4.94 -21.03
C ALA A 123 6.47 6.00 -21.28
N ALA A 124 6.12 7.03 -22.04
CA ALA A 124 6.74 8.35 -21.98
C ALA A 124 5.95 9.24 -21.01
N PRO A 125 6.58 10.19 -20.31
CA PRO A 125 5.96 10.89 -19.19
C PRO A 125 5.09 12.07 -19.62
N ALA A 126 4.11 12.35 -18.75
CA ALA A 126 3.47 13.63 -18.47
C ALA A 126 2.93 14.44 -19.67
N ALA A 127 1.65 14.21 -19.99
CA ALA A 127 0.78 15.28 -20.45
C ALA A 127 0.12 15.91 -19.22
N THR A 128 0.27 17.22 -19.09
CA THR A 128 -0.43 18.09 -18.13
C THR A 128 -1.94 17.86 -18.21
N ALA A 129 -2.48 17.08 -17.27
CA ALA A 129 -3.92 16.94 -17.12
C ALA A 129 -4.46 18.18 -16.38
N ALA A 130 -5.49 18.78 -16.98
CA ALA A 130 -6.44 19.67 -16.30
C ALA A 130 -6.90 19.06 -14.95
N PRO A 131 -7.50 19.84 -14.03
CA PRO A 131 -8.06 19.31 -12.78
C PRO A 131 -9.26 18.40 -13.08
N GLN A 132 -8.97 17.19 -13.56
CA GLN A 132 -9.90 16.09 -13.59
C GLN A 132 -9.82 15.45 -12.22
N LEU A 133 -10.99 15.32 -11.59
CA LEU A 133 -11.12 14.66 -10.30
C LEU A 133 -10.36 13.34 -10.35
N SER A 134 -9.59 13.07 -9.29
CA SER A 134 -8.86 11.81 -9.23
C SER A 134 -9.87 10.65 -9.28
N PRO A 135 -9.53 9.49 -9.85
CA PRO A 135 -10.44 8.32 -9.87
C PRO A 135 -10.91 7.89 -8.47
N ARG A 136 -10.19 8.31 -7.41
CA ARG A 136 -10.59 8.10 -6.03
C ARG A 136 -11.65 9.11 -5.58
N GLU A 137 -11.46 10.40 -5.88
CA GLU A 137 -12.46 11.44 -5.62
C GLU A 137 -13.79 11.08 -6.26
N GLU A 138 -13.75 10.68 -7.52
CA GLU A 138 -14.91 10.34 -8.33
C GLU A 138 -15.71 9.18 -7.73
N MET A 139 -15.01 8.12 -7.27
CA MET A 139 -15.63 7.02 -6.54
C MET A 139 -16.24 7.45 -5.19
N VAL A 140 -15.65 8.44 -4.50
CA VAL A 140 -16.22 9.00 -3.27
C VAL A 140 -17.49 9.78 -3.58
N ILE A 141 -17.45 10.65 -4.59
CA ILE A 141 -18.58 11.47 -5.03
C ILE A 141 -19.76 10.57 -5.46
N ALA A 142 -19.52 9.51 -6.23
CA ALA A 142 -20.58 8.59 -6.62
C ALA A 142 -21.18 7.83 -5.44
N ARG A 143 -20.36 7.42 -4.47
CA ARG A 143 -20.85 6.76 -3.25
C ARG A 143 -21.72 7.70 -2.42
N GLU A 144 -21.35 8.98 -2.36
CA GLU A 144 -22.09 9.98 -1.61
C GLU A 144 -23.42 10.32 -2.30
N ALA A 145 -23.37 10.60 -3.62
CA ALA A 145 -24.54 10.92 -4.43
C ALA A 145 -25.54 9.75 -4.51
N CYS A 146 -25.06 8.53 -4.68
CA CYS A 146 -25.91 7.35 -4.88
C CYS A 146 -26.14 6.51 -3.63
N GLY A 147 -25.48 6.82 -2.50
CA GLY A 147 -25.56 6.04 -1.27
C GLY A 147 -26.98 5.88 -0.72
N PRO A 148 -27.80 6.96 -0.62
CA PRO A 148 -29.19 6.86 -0.19
C PRO A 148 -30.04 6.00 -1.13
N ASP A 149 -29.92 6.23 -2.44
CA ASP A 149 -30.67 5.47 -3.45
C ASP A 149 -30.31 3.98 -3.44
N PHE A 150 -29.02 3.67 -3.28
CA PHE A 150 -28.56 2.29 -3.16
C PHE A 150 -29.19 1.59 -1.94
N ARG A 151 -29.30 2.27 -0.80
CA ARG A 151 -29.94 1.70 0.41
C ARG A 151 -31.44 1.49 0.21
N SER A 152 -32.11 2.38 -0.51
CA SER A 152 -33.56 2.28 -0.75
C SER A 152 -33.90 1.16 -1.74
N TYR A 153 -33.16 1.09 -2.86
CA TYR A 153 -33.53 0.25 -4.01
C TYR A 153 -32.64 -0.98 -4.21
N CYS A 154 -31.40 -0.95 -3.72
CA CYS A 154 -30.38 -1.96 -4.03
C CYS A 154 -29.76 -2.63 -2.79
N ARG A 155 -30.38 -2.51 -1.60
CA ARG A 155 -29.80 -3.02 -0.33
C ARG A 155 -29.43 -4.51 -0.31
N ALA A 156 -30.09 -5.33 -1.13
CA ALA A 156 -29.82 -6.76 -1.23
C ALA A 156 -28.64 -7.09 -2.17
N VAL A 157 -28.09 -6.09 -2.87
CA VAL A 157 -27.04 -6.31 -3.88
C VAL A 157 -25.67 -6.33 -3.21
N PRO A 158 -24.89 -7.41 -3.35
CA PRO A 158 -23.54 -7.47 -2.80
C PRO A 158 -22.64 -6.42 -3.47
N LEU A 159 -21.96 -5.61 -2.66
CA LEU A 159 -20.97 -4.64 -3.15
C LEU A 159 -19.79 -5.35 -3.83
N GLY A 160 -19.14 -4.66 -4.77
CA GLY A 160 -18.00 -5.19 -5.55
C GLY A 160 -18.38 -5.67 -6.96
N GLY A 161 -17.37 -5.69 -7.85
CA GLY A 161 -17.54 -6.16 -9.23
C GLY A 161 -18.56 -5.38 -10.08
N GLY A 162 -18.87 -4.13 -9.72
CA GLY A 162 -19.83 -3.29 -10.46
C GLY A 162 -21.31 -3.61 -10.25
N ARG A 163 -21.66 -4.62 -9.44
CA ARG A 163 -23.07 -5.05 -9.23
C ARG A 163 -23.97 -3.95 -8.68
N GLY A 164 -23.48 -3.15 -7.75
CA GLY A 164 -24.27 -2.06 -7.19
C GLY A 164 -24.59 -0.96 -8.20
N ILE A 165 -23.63 -0.64 -9.08
CA ILE A 165 -23.84 0.31 -10.18
C ILE A 165 -24.81 -0.26 -11.22
N ALA A 166 -24.77 -1.57 -11.50
CA ALA A 166 -25.74 -2.22 -12.36
C ALA A 166 -27.17 -2.12 -11.80
N CYS A 167 -27.36 -2.41 -10.50
CA CYS A 167 -28.67 -2.26 -9.86
C CYS A 167 -29.18 -0.82 -9.87
N LEU A 168 -28.30 0.16 -9.62
CA LEU A 168 -28.68 1.57 -9.70
C LEU A 168 -29.13 1.94 -11.13
N ARG A 169 -28.39 1.52 -12.15
CA ARG A 169 -28.78 1.77 -13.56
C ARG A 169 -30.13 1.15 -13.92
N GLU A 170 -30.44 -0.05 -13.43
CA GLU A 170 -31.76 -0.68 -13.62
C GLU A 170 -32.89 0.13 -12.96
N ASN A 171 -32.58 0.84 -11.86
CA ASN A 171 -33.52 1.66 -11.12
C ASN A 171 -33.44 3.16 -11.47
N MET A 172 -32.78 3.53 -12.58
CA MET A 172 -32.44 4.92 -12.97
C MET A 172 -33.59 5.90 -12.72
N ALA A 173 -34.80 5.57 -13.19
CA ALA A 173 -35.98 6.44 -13.09
C ALA A 173 -36.49 6.68 -11.65
N ARG A 174 -36.10 5.83 -10.68
CA ARG A 174 -36.49 5.93 -9.27
C ARG A 174 -35.43 6.56 -8.38
N LEU A 175 -34.22 6.74 -8.89
CA LEU A 175 -33.12 7.34 -8.13
C LEU A 175 -33.29 8.85 -7.97
N SER A 176 -32.58 9.42 -7.01
CA SER A 176 -32.45 10.88 -6.88
C SER A 176 -31.82 11.53 -8.12
N PRO A 177 -32.16 12.79 -8.42
CA PRO A 177 -31.57 13.53 -9.55
C PRO A 177 -30.04 13.63 -9.46
N ALA A 178 -29.49 13.70 -8.23
CA ALA A 178 -28.07 13.74 -7.99
C ALA A 178 -27.39 12.43 -8.43
N CYS A 179 -27.93 11.27 -8.02
CA CYS A 179 -27.39 9.98 -8.43
C CYS A 179 -27.58 9.72 -9.93
N GLN A 180 -28.72 10.10 -10.51
CA GLN A 180 -28.96 10.01 -11.95
C GLN A 180 -27.90 10.77 -12.74
N LYS A 181 -27.57 11.99 -12.32
CA LYS A 181 -26.56 12.81 -12.98
C LYS A 181 -25.19 12.15 -12.96
N VAL A 182 -24.77 11.59 -11.81
CA VAL A 182 -23.50 10.88 -11.70
C VAL A 182 -23.48 9.64 -12.61
N LEU A 183 -24.56 8.86 -12.66
CA LEU A 183 -24.63 7.67 -13.51
C LEU A 183 -24.73 7.99 -15.01
N ALA A 184 -25.27 9.15 -15.39
CA ALA A 184 -25.45 9.57 -16.78
C ALA A 184 -24.16 10.13 -17.41
N HIS A 185 -23.35 10.85 -16.63
CA HIS A 185 -22.15 11.50 -17.13
C HIS A 185 -20.89 10.62 -17.02
N GLY A 186 -21.01 9.45 -16.39
CA GLY A 186 -19.88 8.59 -16.09
C GLY A 186 -19.21 8.97 -14.78
N LEU A 187 -18.77 7.92 -14.09
CA LEU A 187 -17.59 7.93 -13.25
C LEU A 187 -16.40 8.01 -14.22
#